data_AF-V5LF06-F1
#
_entry.id   AF-V5LF06-F1
#
_cell.length_a   1.000
_cell.length_b   1.000
_cell.length_c   1.000
_cell.angle_alpha   90.00
_cell.angle_beta   90.00
_cell.angle_gamma   90.00
#
_symmetry.space_group_name_H-M   'P 1'
#
loop_
_entity.id
_entity.type
_entity.pdbx_description
1 polymer ?
#
loop_
_entity_poly.entity_id
_entity_poly.type
_entity_poly.pdbx_seq_one_letter_code
_entity_poly.pdbx_strand_id
1 'polypeptide(L)'
;RDRKRYLWPLGLLIPLSPFISWFLVDNLRLGLFWATGAWLLVIVIPIIDMLAGEDGESPPDDAIPRLQKDRYYRWCTYAFLPLQYAGLVFACWCWINAPMGIAEKIAMSFTVGVVAGVGINAAHELGHKSEKTEQWLAKVALAQSLYGHFYVEHNFGHHVRVATPQDPASSRFGESFWRFLPRSVFGGLRSAWRIESARLQRKGKRTWSLENNVLNAWAMSVVLFAALIGIFGWEVAPWLLLQAVAGFTFLEAANYLEHYGLLRGKRADGSYVRCSPADSWNSDHVVSNLFLYQLQRHSDHHANPKLRYQSLRSAAEAPQLPAGYAVMIVIAWIPPLWRRVMDQRLLDYYDGDLERINVG
;
A
#
# COMPACT_ATOMS: atom_id res chain seq x y z
N ARG A 1 -18.78 -19.98 0.28
CA ARG A 1 -17.48 -20.33 0.92
C ARG A 1 -16.39 -19.68 0.08
N ASP A 2 -15.35 -19.10 0.69
CA ASP A 2 -14.20 -18.56 -0.05
C ASP A 2 -13.38 -19.71 -0.66
N ARG A 3 -13.34 -19.81 -1.99
CA ARG A 3 -12.62 -20.86 -2.72
C ARG A 3 -11.10 -20.67 -2.66
N LYS A 4 -10.63 -19.45 -2.40
CA LYS A 4 -9.21 -19.09 -2.35
C LYS A 4 -8.64 -19.16 -0.94
N ARG A 5 -9.41 -19.66 0.04
CA ARG A 5 -9.04 -19.67 1.46
C ARG A 5 -7.61 -20.13 1.70
N TYR A 6 -7.17 -21.23 1.10
CA TYR A 6 -5.85 -21.79 1.37
C TYR A 6 -4.71 -21.14 0.59
N LEU A 7 -5.01 -20.19 -0.29
CA LEU A 7 -4.04 -19.45 -1.09
C LEU A 7 -3.60 -18.14 -0.44
N TRP A 8 -4.32 -17.63 0.56
CA TRP A 8 -3.94 -16.41 1.29
C TRP A 8 -2.52 -16.42 1.89
N PRO A 9 -1.98 -17.56 2.37
CA PRO A 9 -0.59 -17.62 2.83
C PRO A 9 0.45 -17.35 1.73
N LEU A 10 0.09 -17.36 0.44
CA LEU A 10 1.01 -16.96 -0.64
C LEU A 10 1.50 -15.53 -0.48
N GLY A 11 0.71 -14.64 0.13
CA GLY A 11 1.15 -13.28 0.47
C GLY A 11 2.39 -13.25 1.38
N LEU A 12 2.67 -14.33 2.13
CA LEU A 12 3.86 -14.47 2.96
C LEU A 12 5.15 -14.73 2.16
N LEU A 13 5.07 -15.06 0.86
CA LEU A 13 6.26 -15.16 0.00
C LEU A 13 6.96 -13.82 -0.16
N ILE A 14 6.23 -12.70 -0.07
CA ILE A 14 6.81 -11.35 -0.13
C ILE A 14 7.74 -11.11 1.06
N PRO A 15 7.31 -11.18 2.33
CA PRO A 15 8.22 -10.96 3.47
C PRO A 15 9.30 -12.05 3.59
N LEU A 16 9.14 -13.19 2.93
CA LEU A 16 10.19 -14.20 2.79
C LEU A 16 11.23 -13.87 1.70
N SER A 17 10.96 -12.91 0.81
CA SER A 17 11.81 -12.62 -0.34
C SER A 17 13.27 -12.26 0.01
N PRO A 18 13.61 -11.59 1.15
CA PRO A 18 15.01 -11.38 1.52
C PRO A 18 15.78 -12.69 1.76
N PHE A 19 15.13 -13.69 2.35
CA PHE A 19 15.72 -15.02 2.58
C PHE A 19 15.85 -15.80 1.27
N ILE A 20 14.83 -15.72 0.41
CA ILE A 20 14.85 -16.33 -0.92
C ILE A 20 15.97 -15.71 -1.77
N SER A 21 16.12 -14.37 -1.74
CA SER A 21 17.24 -13.67 -2.40
C SER A 21 18.58 -14.26 -1.97
N TRP A 22 18.84 -14.35 -0.67
CA TRP A 22 20.10 -14.89 -0.16
C TRP A 22 20.32 -16.34 -0.59
N PHE A 23 19.29 -17.20 -0.45
CA PHE A 23 19.36 -18.60 -0.88
C PHE A 23 19.70 -18.74 -2.37
N LEU A 24 19.06 -17.95 -3.23
CA LEU A 24 19.32 -17.98 -4.68
C LEU A 24 20.72 -17.47 -5.01
N VAL A 25 21.19 -16.40 -4.37
CA VAL A 25 22.55 -15.89 -4.58
C VAL A 25 23.60 -16.88 -4.10
N ASP A 26 23.39 -17.53 -2.95
CA ASP A 26 24.36 -18.49 -2.41
C ASP A 26 24.44 -19.75 -3.28
N ASN A 27 23.33 -20.23 -3.84
CA ASN A 27 23.34 -21.44 -4.67
C ASN A 27 23.71 -21.18 -6.13
N LEU A 28 23.26 -20.06 -6.71
CA LEU A 28 23.42 -19.77 -8.15
C LEU A 28 24.56 -18.79 -8.42
N ARG A 29 25.11 -18.14 -7.40
CA ARG A 29 26.24 -17.19 -7.49
C ARG A 29 25.97 -16.01 -8.44
N LEU A 30 24.71 -15.62 -8.59
CA LEU A 30 24.28 -14.51 -9.44
C LEU A 30 23.67 -13.37 -8.61
N GLY A 31 24.32 -12.21 -8.60
CA GLY A 31 23.91 -11.03 -7.83
C GLY A 31 22.54 -10.46 -8.15
N LEU A 32 22.01 -10.71 -9.36
CA LEU A 32 20.69 -10.25 -9.78
C LEU A 32 19.56 -10.77 -8.86
N PHE A 33 19.78 -11.90 -8.18
CA PHE A 33 18.79 -12.47 -7.27
C PHE A 33 18.63 -11.69 -5.97
N TRP A 34 19.52 -10.73 -5.66
CA TRP A 34 19.26 -9.78 -4.58
C TRP A 34 17.99 -8.94 -4.82
N ALA A 35 17.57 -8.78 -6.08
CA ALA A 35 16.32 -8.14 -6.49
C ALA A 35 15.10 -9.08 -6.50
N THR A 36 15.13 -10.25 -5.85
CA THR A 36 14.02 -11.23 -5.88
C THR A 36 12.66 -10.62 -5.54
N GLY A 37 12.55 -9.73 -4.55
CA GLY A 37 11.28 -9.09 -4.21
C GLY A 37 10.74 -8.23 -5.36
N ALA A 38 11.63 -7.52 -6.06
CA ALA A 38 11.26 -6.76 -7.26
C ALA A 38 10.86 -7.69 -8.40
N TRP A 39 11.59 -8.79 -8.65
CA TRP A 39 11.24 -9.78 -9.67
C TRP A 39 9.91 -10.47 -9.39
N LEU A 40 9.63 -10.80 -8.12
CA LEU A 40 8.34 -11.35 -7.72
C LEU A 40 7.22 -10.38 -8.10
N LEU A 41 7.39 -9.09 -7.76
CA LEU A 41 6.39 -8.08 -8.04
C LEU A 41 6.22 -7.81 -9.54
N VAL A 42 7.29 -7.55 -10.29
CA VAL A 42 7.22 -7.02 -11.67
C VAL A 42 7.20 -8.08 -12.77
N ILE A 43 7.58 -9.33 -12.47
CA ILE A 43 7.65 -10.42 -13.45
C ILE A 43 6.74 -11.57 -13.02
N VAL A 44 7.01 -12.16 -11.86
CA VAL A 44 6.36 -13.42 -11.46
C VAL A 44 4.87 -13.23 -11.25
N ILE A 45 4.46 -12.24 -10.45
CA ILE A 45 3.03 -11.96 -10.19
C ILE A 45 2.28 -11.65 -11.50
N PRO A 46 2.73 -10.73 -12.38
CA PRO A 46 2.07 -10.48 -13.66
C PRO A 46 1.94 -11.69 -14.57
N ILE A 47 2.98 -12.54 -14.66
CA ILE A 47 2.92 -13.77 -15.47
C ILE A 47 1.87 -14.72 -14.89
N ILE A 48 1.84 -14.89 -13.57
CA ILE A 48 0.84 -15.76 -12.95
C ILE A 48 -0.57 -15.16 -13.10
N ASP A 49 -0.75 -13.84 -12.94
CA ASP A 49 -2.04 -13.17 -13.16
C ASP A 49 -2.55 -13.41 -14.60
N MET A 50 -1.67 -13.29 -15.60
CA MET A 50 -2.01 -13.55 -17.00
C MET A 50 -2.44 -15.01 -17.23
N LEU A 51 -1.86 -15.97 -16.51
CA LEU A 51 -2.19 -17.40 -16.62
C LEU A 51 -3.43 -17.78 -15.80
N ALA A 52 -3.67 -17.13 -14.67
CA ALA A 52 -4.75 -17.46 -13.73
C ALA A 52 -6.08 -16.78 -14.08
N GLY A 53 -6.05 -15.63 -14.77
CA GLY A 53 -7.24 -14.89 -15.19
C GLY A 53 -7.83 -13.97 -14.12
N GLU A 54 -9.05 -13.51 -14.37
CA GLU A 54 -9.78 -12.54 -13.52
C GLU A 54 -10.46 -13.19 -12.30
N ASP A 55 -10.48 -12.43 -11.21
CA ASP A 55 -11.06 -12.74 -9.91
C ASP A 55 -12.53 -12.30 -9.85
N GLY A 56 -13.36 -12.92 -10.67
CA GLY A 56 -14.76 -12.48 -10.87
C GLY A 56 -15.74 -12.86 -9.75
N GLU A 57 -15.36 -13.70 -8.78
CA GLU A 57 -16.30 -14.16 -7.75
C GLU A 57 -16.23 -13.30 -6.47
N SER A 58 -17.27 -12.51 -6.25
CA SER A 58 -17.56 -11.84 -4.99
C SER A 58 -18.20 -12.83 -3.99
N PRO A 59 -17.85 -12.79 -2.69
CA PRO A 59 -18.54 -13.62 -1.71
C PRO A 59 -20.03 -13.23 -1.62
N PRO A 60 -20.95 -14.21 -1.49
CA PRO A 60 -22.37 -13.91 -1.34
C PRO A 60 -22.66 -13.25 0.02
N ASP A 61 -23.73 -12.46 0.09
CA ASP A 61 -24.07 -11.62 1.25
C ASP A 61 -24.18 -12.42 2.56
N ASP A 62 -24.77 -13.61 2.49
CA ASP A 62 -24.96 -14.51 3.63
C ASP A 62 -23.64 -15.05 4.21
N ALA A 63 -22.58 -15.09 3.39
CA ALA A 63 -21.26 -15.55 3.82
C ALA A 63 -20.44 -14.46 4.53
N ILE A 64 -20.73 -13.18 4.31
CA ILE A 64 -19.94 -12.05 4.82
C ILE A 64 -19.81 -12.09 6.36
N PRO A 65 -20.89 -12.22 7.15
CA PRO A 65 -20.78 -12.24 8.62
C PRO A 65 -19.88 -13.36 9.14
N ARG A 66 -19.89 -14.52 8.45
CA ARG A 66 -19.04 -15.67 8.80
C ARG A 66 -17.58 -15.40 8.46
N LEU A 67 -17.31 -14.84 7.27
CA LEU A 67 -15.96 -14.52 6.81
C LEU A 67 -15.29 -13.46 7.69
N GLN A 68 -16.02 -12.44 8.15
CA GLN A 68 -15.51 -11.38 9.04
C GLN A 68 -15.06 -11.89 10.43
N LYS A 69 -15.72 -12.93 10.94
CA LYS A 69 -15.43 -13.53 12.25
C LYS A 69 -14.31 -14.58 12.19
N ASP A 70 -13.96 -15.03 11.01
CA ASP A 70 -13.01 -16.12 10.83
C ASP A 70 -11.57 -15.68 11.13
N ARG A 71 -10.95 -16.33 12.11
CA ARG A 71 -9.61 -16.00 12.59
C ARG A 71 -8.51 -16.38 11.62
N TYR A 72 -8.76 -17.30 10.70
CA TYR A 72 -7.77 -17.74 9.71
C TYR A 72 -7.21 -16.56 8.90
N TYR A 73 -8.09 -15.70 8.41
CA TYR A 73 -7.71 -14.54 7.60
C TYR A 73 -6.92 -13.50 8.41
N ARG A 74 -7.23 -13.36 9.71
CA ARG A 74 -6.48 -12.48 10.62
C ARG A 74 -5.06 -13.00 10.85
N TRP A 75 -4.90 -14.31 10.97
CA TRP A 75 -3.58 -14.91 11.13
C TRP A 75 -2.70 -14.74 9.90
N CYS A 76 -3.27 -14.67 8.70
CA CYS A 76 -2.50 -14.40 7.48
C CYS A 76 -1.84 -13.01 7.55
N THR A 77 -2.60 -11.96 7.94
CA THR A 77 -2.03 -10.62 8.09
C THR A 77 -1.11 -10.51 9.31
N TYR A 78 -1.42 -11.20 10.42
CA TYR A 78 -0.55 -11.19 11.60
C TYR A 78 0.78 -11.90 11.37
N ALA A 79 0.81 -12.98 10.59
CA ALA A 79 2.03 -13.72 10.25
C ALA A 79 2.96 -12.92 9.34
N PHE A 80 2.44 -11.94 8.60
CA PHE A 80 3.25 -11.05 7.78
C PHE A 80 4.23 -10.23 8.62
N LEU A 81 3.81 -9.67 9.76
CA LEU A 81 4.60 -8.79 10.60
C LEU A 81 5.90 -9.43 11.12
N PRO A 82 5.90 -10.60 11.79
CA PRO A 82 7.15 -11.21 12.26
C PRO A 82 8.09 -11.55 11.10
N LEU A 83 7.56 -11.98 9.94
CA LEU A 83 8.39 -12.24 8.75
C LEU A 83 8.98 -10.96 8.16
N GLN A 84 8.19 -9.87 8.11
CA GLN A 84 8.64 -8.55 7.69
C GLN A 84 9.85 -8.10 8.52
N TYR A 85 9.74 -8.16 9.85
CA TYR A 85 10.82 -7.75 10.75
C TYR A 85 12.02 -8.71 10.71
N ALA A 86 11.78 -10.02 10.64
CA ALA A 86 12.86 -10.99 10.48
C ALA A 86 13.62 -10.74 9.17
N GLY A 87 12.90 -10.48 8.07
CA GLY A 87 13.48 -10.14 6.77
C GLY A 87 14.27 -8.83 6.80
N LEU A 88 13.79 -7.81 7.51
CA LEU A 88 14.51 -6.55 7.68
C LEU A 88 15.82 -6.73 8.48
N VAL A 89 15.76 -7.44 9.61
CA VAL A 89 16.94 -7.74 10.45
C VAL A 89 17.94 -8.58 9.65
N PHE A 90 17.45 -9.56 8.89
CA PHE A 90 18.28 -10.39 8.03
C PHE A 90 18.94 -9.58 6.90
N ALA A 91 18.21 -8.65 6.29
CA ALA A 91 18.77 -7.74 5.29
C ALA A 91 19.89 -6.86 5.86
N CYS A 92 19.72 -6.33 7.09
CA CYS A 92 20.78 -5.62 7.80
C CYS A 92 22.02 -6.50 7.98
N TRP A 93 21.84 -7.76 8.38
CA TRP A 93 22.93 -8.72 8.47
C TRP A 93 23.61 -8.94 7.11
N CYS A 94 22.85 -9.10 6.02
CA CYS A 94 23.40 -9.27 4.66
C CYS A 94 24.20 -8.05 4.20
N TRP A 95 23.71 -6.81 4.42
CA TRP A 95 24.42 -5.60 3.96
C TRP A 95 25.81 -5.43 4.59
N ILE A 96 26.02 -6.03 5.77
CA ILE A 96 27.29 -5.99 6.48
C ILE A 96 28.15 -7.23 6.17
N ASN A 97 27.56 -8.43 6.17
CA ASN A 97 28.32 -9.68 6.21
C ASN A 97 28.34 -10.43 4.86
N ALA A 98 27.36 -10.20 3.98
CA ALA A 98 27.34 -10.86 2.68
C ALA A 98 28.29 -10.13 1.70
N PRO A 99 28.98 -10.87 0.81
CA PRO A 99 29.86 -10.27 -0.19
C PRO A 99 29.03 -9.59 -1.28
N MET A 100 28.63 -8.34 -1.04
CA MET A 100 27.74 -7.56 -1.92
C MET A 100 28.42 -6.30 -2.42
N GLY A 101 28.39 -6.09 -3.74
CA GLY A 101 28.66 -4.81 -4.37
C GLY A 101 27.53 -3.81 -4.15
N ILE A 102 27.78 -2.53 -4.45
CA ILE A 102 26.79 -1.44 -4.25
C ILE A 102 25.48 -1.71 -4.99
N ALA A 103 25.54 -2.19 -6.25
CA ALA A 103 24.35 -2.51 -7.04
C ALA A 103 23.50 -3.61 -6.39
N GLU A 104 24.13 -4.61 -5.78
CA GLU A 104 23.45 -5.68 -5.07
C GLU A 104 22.82 -5.20 -3.77
N LYS A 105 23.49 -4.27 -3.05
CA LYS A 105 22.93 -3.65 -1.84
C LYS A 105 21.68 -2.84 -2.19
N ILE A 106 21.71 -2.06 -3.28
CA ILE A 106 20.56 -1.35 -3.84
C ILE A 106 19.44 -2.34 -4.21
N ALA A 107 19.76 -3.42 -4.94
CA ALA A 107 18.81 -4.45 -5.33
C ALA A 107 18.11 -5.07 -4.10
N MET A 108 18.86 -5.39 -3.05
CA MET A 108 18.32 -5.89 -1.78
C MET A 108 17.47 -4.83 -1.07
N SER A 109 17.85 -3.55 -1.10
CA SER A 109 17.02 -2.45 -0.57
C SER A 109 15.68 -2.35 -1.30
N PHE A 110 15.63 -2.56 -2.61
CA PHE A 110 14.36 -2.62 -3.35
C PHE A 110 13.55 -3.86 -2.99
N THR A 111 14.17 -5.03 -2.84
CA THR A 111 13.51 -6.26 -2.34
C THR A 111 12.85 -6.00 -0.98
N VAL A 112 13.60 -5.46 -0.01
CA VAL A 112 13.10 -5.12 1.33
C VAL A 112 12.08 -3.97 1.25
N GLY A 113 12.23 -3.05 0.30
CA GLY A 113 11.26 -2.00 0.02
C GLY A 113 9.93 -2.54 -0.48
N VAL A 114 9.91 -3.57 -1.32
CA VAL A 114 8.66 -4.27 -1.70
C VAL A 114 8.01 -4.88 -0.46
N VAL A 115 8.78 -5.50 0.43
CA VAL A 115 8.26 -6.00 1.71
C VAL A 115 7.66 -4.88 2.55
N ALA A 116 8.32 -3.73 2.64
CA ALA A 116 7.82 -2.56 3.35
C ALA A 116 6.51 -2.03 2.72
N GLY A 117 6.44 -1.94 1.39
CA GLY A 117 5.25 -1.50 0.65
C GLY A 117 4.04 -2.40 0.90
N VAL A 118 4.21 -3.72 0.78
CA VAL A 118 3.16 -4.69 1.10
C VAL A 118 2.85 -4.69 2.61
N GLY A 119 3.84 -4.41 3.47
CA GLY A 119 3.65 -4.20 4.90
C GLY A 119 2.77 -2.99 5.23
N ILE A 120 2.83 -1.92 4.44
CA ILE A 120 1.90 -0.80 4.57
C ILE A 120 0.48 -1.25 4.21
N ASN A 121 0.31 -2.14 3.24
CA ASN A 121 -1.01 -2.71 2.95
C ASN A 121 -1.53 -3.64 4.06
N ALA A 122 -0.66 -4.41 4.73
CA ALA A 122 -1.04 -5.11 5.95
C ALA A 122 -1.44 -4.11 7.06
N ALA A 123 -0.70 -3.01 7.21
CA ALA A 123 -1.04 -1.93 8.14
C ALA A 123 -2.37 -1.25 7.80
N HIS A 124 -2.67 -1.10 6.52
CA HIS A 124 -3.90 -0.55 6.00
C HIS A 124 -5.10 -1.39 6.46
N GLU A 125 -5.07 -2.70 6.23
CA GLU A 125 -6.12 -3.61 6.69
C GLU A 125 -6.28 -3.56 8.21
N LEU A 126 -5.19 -3.63 8.96
CA LEU A 126 -5.21 -3.62 10.44
C LEU A 126 -5.69 -2.29 11.02
N GLY A 127 -5.34 -1.17 10.38
CA GLY A 127 -5.62 0.18 10.86
C GLY A 127 -7.10 0.55 10.82
N HIS A 128 -7.86 -0.02 9.88
CA HIS A 128 -9.31 0.21 9.76
C HIS A 128 -10.14 -0.53 10.81
N LYS A 129 -9.56 -1.50 11.53
CA LYS A 129 -10.31 -2.32 12.48
C LYS A 129 -10.50 -1.57 13.80
N SER A 130 -11.60 -1.88 14.49
CA SER A 130 -11.93 -1.25 15.78
C SER A 130 -11.02 -1.71 16.92
N GLU A 131 -10.28 -2.81 16.71
CA GLU A 131 -9.58 -3.50 17.77
C GLU A 131 -8.25 -2.79 18.02
N LYS A 132 -8.04 -2.31 19.26
CA LYS A 132 -6.84 -1.53 19.63
C LYS A 132 -5.53 -2.27 19.33
N THR A 133 -5.54 -3.59 19.43
CA THR A 133 -4.38 -4.43 19.10
C THR A 133 -4.06 -4.40 17.61
N GLU A 134 -5.07 -4.50 16.73
CA GLU A 134 -4.88 -4.38 15.28
C GLU A 134 -4.41 -2.97 14.91
N GLN A 135 -5.00 -1.92 15.50
CA GLN A 135 -4.56 -0.54 15.29
C GLN A 135 -3.12 -0.29 15.75
N TRP A 136 -2.67 -0.94 16.83
CA TRP A 136 -1.29 -0.87 17.29
C TRP A 136 -0.35 -1.62 16.35
N LEU A 137 -0.71 -2.83 15.92
CA LEU A 137 0.04 -3.61 14.94
C LEU A 137 0.16 -2.89 13.59
N ALA A 138 -0.84 -2.11 13.19
CA ALA A 138 -0.75 -1.26 12.00
C ALA A 138 0.41 -0.26 12.11
N LYS A 139 0.56 0.41 13.25
CA LYS A 139 1.69 1.34 13.47
C LYS A 139 3.04 0.63 13.53
N VAL A 140 3.08 -0.57 14.10
CA VAL A 140 4.27 -1.43 14.08
C VAL A 140 4.65 -1.75 12.63
N ALA A 141 3.72 -2.25 11.81
CA ALA A 141 3.99 -2.54 10.40
C ALA A 141 4.51 -1.31 9.61
N LEU A 142 4.00 -0.11 9.91
CA LEU A 142 4.46 1.15 9.31
C LEU A 142 5.85 1.62 9.78
N ALA A 143 6.38 1.07 10.87
CA ALA A 143 7.62 1.57 11.45
C ALA A 143 8.84 1.35 10.53
N GLN A 144 8.85 0.26 9.76
CA GLN A 144 9.91 -0.05 8.79
C GLN A 144 10.01 0.99 7.67
N SER A 145 8.88 1.56 7.22
CA SER A 145 8.85 2.49 6.09
C SER A 145 8.94 3.96 6.49
N LEU A 146 9.08 4.27 7.79
CA LEU A 146 9.00 5.64 8.34
C LEU A 146 7.70 6.37 7.96
N TYR A 147 6.67 5.63 7.57
CA TYR A 147 5.42 6.18 7.00
C TYR A 147 4.28 6.22 8.02
N GLY A 148 4.61 6.39 9.31
CA GLY A 148 3.64 6.28 10.42
C GLY A 148 2.46 7.27 10.39
N HIS A 149 2.61 8.42 9.71
CA HIS A 149 1.53 9.40 9.55
C HIS A 149 0.36 8.87 8.69
N PHE A 150 0.63 7.87 7.83
CA PHE A 150 -0.39 7.19 7.02
C PHE A 150 -1.54 6.64 7.88
N TYR A 151 -1.26 6.11 9.07
CA TYR A 151 -2.31 5.60 9.97
C TYR A 151 -3.38 6.66 10.28
N VAL A 152 -2.99 7.92 10.47
CA VAL A 152 -3.96 8.99 10.72
C VAL A 152 -4.56 9.50 9.42
N GLU A 153 -3.70 9.81 8.44
CA GLU A 153 -4.19 10.44 7.21
C GLU A 153 -5.12 9.52 6.44
N HIS A 154 -4.79 8.24 6.33
CA HIS A 154 -5.62 7.31 5.58
C HIS A 154 -7.00 7.15 6.22
N ASN A 155 -7.02 6.77 7.49
CA ASN A 155 -8.25 6.41 8.22
C ASN A 155 -9.19 7.59 8.48
N PHE A 156 -8.65 8.80 8.64
CA PHE A 156 -9.44 9.98 9.04
C PHE A 156 -9.38 11.12 8.04
N GLY A 157 -8.59 10.99 6.97
CA GLY A 157 -8.36 12.02 5.98
C GLY A 157 -8.75 11.58 4.58
N HIS A 158 -7.93 10.72 3.99
CA HIS A 158 -8.08 10.23 2.62
C HIS A 158 -9.44 9.59 2.39
N HIS A 159 -9.91 8.66 3.24
CA HIS A 159 -11.25 8.07 3.09
C HIS A 159 -12.40 9.10 3.08
N VAL A 160 -12.21 10.25 3.74
CA VAL A 160 -13.20 11.33 3.75
C VAL A 160 -13.11 12.18 2.48
N ARG A 161 -11.91 12.36 1.93
CA ARG A 161 -11.59 13.31 0.85
C ARG A 161 -11.22 12.66 -0.50
N VAL A 162 -11.11 11.35 -0.59
CA VAL A 162 -10.75 10.59 -1.80
C VAL A 162 -11.52 11.05 -3.02
N ALA A 163 -10.89 11.10 -4.19
CA ALA A 163 -11.43 11.66 -5.42
C ALA A 163 -11.97 13.10 -5.24
N THR A 164 -11.30 13.93 -4.44
CA THR A 164 -11.53 15.38 -4.42
C THR A 164 -10.21 16.14 -4.50
N PRO A 165 -10.21 17.43 -4.94
CA PRO A 165 -9.01 18.24 -5.02
C PRO A 165 -8.30 18.47 -3.66
N GLN A 166 -9.01 18.26 -2.54
CA GLN A 166 -8.47 18.44 -1.19
C GLN A 166 -7.74 17.21 -0.67
N ASP A 167 -7.80 16.07 -1.36
CA ASP A 167 -7.10 14.86 -0.97
C ASP A 167 -5.68 14.80 -1.56
N PRO A 168 -4.63 14.77 -0.73
CA PRO A 168 -3.25 14.63 -1.22
C PRO A 168 -3.03 13.35 -2.03
N ALA A 169 -3.71 12.26 -1.67
CA ALA A 169 -3.52 10.95 -2.30
C ALA A 169 -4.37 10.73 -3.57
N SER A 170 -5.22 11.69 -3.94
CA SER A 170 -5.94 11.66 -5.22
C SER A 170 -5.09 12.32 -6.30
N SER A 171 -4.71 11.55 -7.31
CA SER A 171 -3.90 12.02 -8.44
C SER A 171 -4.74 12.78 -9.46
N ARG A 172 -4.15 13.83 -10.03
CA ARG A 172 -4.87 14.71 -10.96
C ARG A 172 -4.69 14.23 -12.40
N PHE A 173 -5.69 14.48 -13.23
CA PHE A 173 -5.53 14.33 -14.67
C PHE A 173 -4.43 15.27 -15.17
N GLY A 174 -3.41 14.71 -15.82
CA GLY A 174 -2.25 15.45 -16.32
C GLY A 174 -1.02 15.28 -15.44
N GLU A 175 -1.20 14.88 -14.20
CA GLU A 175 -0.13 14.79 -13.23
C GLU A 175 0.71 13.54 -13.48
N SER A 176 2.03 13.70 -13.55
CA SER A 176 2.94 12.55 -13.56
C SER A 176 3.12 11.99 -12.16
N PHE A 177 3.39 10.69 -12.04
CA PHE A 177 3.71 10.05 -10.76
C PHE A 177 4.80 10.81 -9.98
N TRP A 178 5.83 11.30 -10.66
CA TRP A 178 6.93 12.03 -10.03
C TRP A 178 6.55 13.41 -9.50
N ARG A 179 5.48 14.05 -10.01
CA ARG A 179 4.90 15.27 -9.44
C ARG A 179 3.92 14.95 -8.31
N PHE A 180 3.16 13.87 -8.48
CA PHE A 180 2.23 13.35 -7.47
C PHE A 180 2.96 12.95 -6.18
N LEU A 181 4.04 12.18 -6.27
CA LEU A 181 4.72 11.55 -5.14
C LEU A 181 5.07 12.54 -4.01
N PRO A 182 5.82 13.63 -4.24
CA PRO A 182 6.11 14.59 -3.17
C PRO A 182 4.84 15.33 -2.70
N ARG A 183 3.88 15.61 -3.58
CA ARG A 183 2.62 16.27 -3.22
C ARG A 183 1.80 15.41 -2.26
N SER A 184 1.67 14.12 -2.55
CA SER A 184 0.93 13.16 -1.74
C SER A 184 1.63 12.95 -0.39
N VAL A 185 2.94 12.67 -0.38
CA VAL A 185 3.71 12.43 0.85
C VAL A 185 3.66 13.62 1.81
N PHE A 186 4.03 14.82 1.34
CA PHE A 186 4.06 16.00 2.21
C PHE A 186 2.66 16.53 2.53
N GLY A 187 1.71 16.40 1.60
CA GLY A 187 0.32 16.76 1.82
C GLY A 187 -0.35 15.87 2.86
N GLY A 188 -0.16 14.55 2.75
CA GLY A 188 -0.68 13.56 3.67
C GLY A 188 -0.09 13.72 5.07
N LEU A 189 1.21 14.01 5.16
CA LEU A 189 1.87 14.39 6.41
C LEU A 189 1.21 15.60 7.08
N ARG A 190 1.07 16.72 6.34
CA ARG A 190 0.47 17.96 6.87
C ARG A 190 -0.98 17.73 7.29
N SER A 191 -1.72 16.94 6.52
CA SER A 191 -3.10 16.63 6.81
C SER A 191 -3.25 15.73 8.03
N ALA A 192 -2.46 14.65 8.16
CA ALA A 192 -2.39 13.82 9.37
C ALA A 192 -2.14 14.68 10.61
N TRP A 193 -1.14 15.56 10.54
CA TRP A 193 -0.80 16.44 11.65
C TRP A 193 -1.96 17.36 12.05
N ARG A 194 -2.63 17.97 11.07
CA ARG A 194 -3.79 18.83 11.29
C ARG A 194 -4.96 18.06 11.92
N ILE A 195 -5.30 16.89 11.37
CA ILE A 195 -6.38 16.03 11.88
C ILE A 195 -6.11 15.64 13.32
N GLU A 196 -4.90 15.17 13.60
CA GLU A 196 -4.53 14.68 14.92
C GLU A 196 -4.44 15.79 15.96
N SER A 197 -3.90 16.95 15.56
CA SER A 197 -3.89 18.16 16.40
C SER A 197 -5.31 18.56 16.79
N ALA A 198 -6.24 18.63 15.83
CA ALA A 198 -7.63 18.97 16.08
C ALA A 198 -8.34 17.92 16.96
N ARG A 199 -8.02 16.63 16.82
CA ARG A 199 -8.54 15.56 17.70
C ARG A 199 -8.09 15.77 19.15
N LEU A 200 -6.81 16.09 19.37
CA LEU A 200 -6.25 16.29 20.72
C LEU A 200 -6.75 17.58 21.37
N GLN A 201 -6.84 18.67 20.61
CA GLN A 201 -7.37 19.95 21.11
C GLN A 201 -8.83 19.82 21.54
N ARG A 202 -9.68 19.12 20.77
CA ARG A 202 -11.06 18.80 21.18
C ARG A 202 -11.15 17.98 22.47
N LYS A 203 -10.08 17.26 22.84
CA LYS A 203 -9.97 16.52 24.09
C LYS A 203 -9.27 17.29 25.21
N GLY A 204 -8.95 18.57 25.01
CA GLY A 204 -8.20 19.39 25.97
C GLY A 204 -6.74 18.96 26.15
N LYS A 205 -6.16 18.23 25.18
CA LYS A 205 -4.79 17.70 25.27
C LYS A 205 -3.82 18.46 24.37
N ARG A 206 -2.53 18.45 24.74
CA ARG A 206 -1.45 19.04 23.93
C ARG A 206 -1.18 18.19 22.69
N THR A 207 -0.97 18.84 21.55
CA THR A 207 -0.59 18.18 20.28
C THR A 207 0.70 17.38 20.41
N TRP A 208 1.70 17.93 21.10
CA TRP A 208 2.94 17.25 21.42
C TRP A 208 2.76 16.39 22.67
N SER A 209 2.28 15.17 22.49
CA SER A 209 2.07 14.20 23.57
C SER A 209 2.18 12.77 23.04
N LEU A 210 2.39 11.79 23.94
CA LEU A 210 2.41 10.37 23.59
C LEU A 210 1.06 9.86 23.04
N GLU A 211 -0.02 10.62 23.27
CA GLU A 211 -1.35 10.32 22.74
C GLU A 211 -1.54 10.73 21.29
N ASN A 212 -0.59 11.49 20.72
CA ASN A 212 -0.57 11.82 19.31
C ASN A 212 -0.15 10.59 18.51
N ASN A 213 -1.08 10.06 17.71
CA ASN A 213 -0.87 8.86 16.92
C ASN A 213 0.25 9.00 15.89
N VAL A 214 0.47 10.19 15.33
CA VAL A 214 1.56 10.46 14.38
C VAL A 214 2.91 10.38 15.10
N LEU A 215 3.05 11.08 16.23
CA LEU A 215 4.29 11.05 17.04
C LEU A 215 4.57 9.64 17.58
N ASN A 216 3.53 8.94 18.04
CA ASN A 216 3.63 7.58 18.53
C ASN A 216 4.13 6.60 17.45
N ALA A 217 3.60 6.67 16.23
CA ALA A 217 4.04 5.82 15.11
C ALA A 217 5.48 6.15 14.67
N TRP A 218 5.87 7.42 14.65
CA TRP A 218 7.24 7.81 14.34
C TRP A 218 8.24 7.44 15.44
N ALA A 219 7.85 7.53 16.71
CA ALA A 219 8.68 7.04 17.80
C ALA A 219 9.02 5.55 17.62
N MET A 220 8.07 4.72 17.18
CA MET A 220 8.33 3.31 16.85
C MET A 220 9.36 3.17 15.72
N SER A 221 9.28 4.01 14.69
CA SER A 221 10.23 3.99 13.57
C SER A 221 11.64 4.41 14.02
N VAL A 222 11.74 5.47 14.83
CA VAL A 222 13.01 5.96 15.39
C VAL A 222 13.65 4.89 16.27
N VAL A 223 12.88 4.25 17.16
CA VAL A 223 13.39 3.16 18.01
C VAL A 223 13.87 1.98 17.17
N LEU A 224 13.11 1.57 16.16
CA LEU A 224 13.51 0.50 15.25
C LEU A 224 14.81 0.82 14.53
N PHE A 225 14.90 1.99 13.89
CA PHE A 225 16.08 2.39 13.13
C PHE A 225 17.30 2.56 14.04
N ALA A 226 17.14 3.19 15.20
CA ALA A 226 18.21 3.35 16.18
C ALA A 226 18.71 1.99 16.70
N ALA A 227 17.81 1.03 16.95
CA ALA A 227 18.20 -0.32 17.36
C ALA A 227 18.99 -1.04 16.26
N LEU A 228 18.51 -1.01 15.01
CA LEU A 228 19.20 -1.65 13.89
C LEU A 228 20.57 -1.02 13.63
N ILE A 229 20.67 0.31 13.66
CA ILE A 229 21.94 1.03 13.53
C ILE A 229 22.87 0.73 14.71
N GLY A 230 22.35 0.63 15.93
CA GLY A 230 23.14 0.28 17.12
C GLY A 230 23.70 -1.15 17.07
N ILE A 231 22.96 -2.09 16.48
CA ILE A 231 23.35 -3.50 16.37
C ILE A 231 24.30 -3.74 15.19
N PHE A 232 23.98 -3.18 14.01
CA PHE A 232 24.69 -3.47 12.75
C PHE A 232 25.68 -2.36 12.33
N GLY A 233 25.75 -1.26 13.07
CA GLY A 233 26.60 -0.10 12.78
C GLY A 233 25.95 0.93 11.84
N TRP A 234 26.59 2.10 11.71
CA TRP A 234 26.09 3.19 10.87
C TRP A 234 26.02 2.84 9.37
N GLU A 235 26.76 1.83 8.93
CA GLU A 235 26.81 1.38 7.54
C GLU A 235 25.46 0.90 6.99
N VAL A 236 24.53 0.44 7.83
CA VAL A 236 23.18 0.04 7.36
C VAL A 236 22.25 1.23 7.14
N ALA A 237 22.55 2.41 7.70
CA ALA A 237 21.68 3.58 7.65
C ALA A 237 21.24 4.00 6.22
N PRO A 238 22.12 4.13 5.21
CA PRO A 238 21.69 4.49 3.85
C PRO A 238 20.73 3.44 3.24
N TRP A 239 20.95 2.16 3.52
CA TRP A 239 20.11 1.08 2.98
C TRP A 239 18.75 0.98 3.69
N LEU A 240 18.71 1.28 4.99
CA LEU A 240 17.47 1.42 5.76
C LEU A 240 16.62 2.59 5.26
N LEU A 241 17.25 3.72 4.92
CA LEU A 241 16.55 4.86 4.31
C LEU A 241 16.06 4.52 2.90
N LEU A 242 16.92 3.89 2.08
CA LEU A 242 16.56 3.51 0.71
C LEU A 242 15.38 2.54 0.67
N GLN A 243 15.38 1.49 1.52
CA GLN A 243 14.25 0.55 1.56
C GLN A 243 12.96 1.23 2.06
N ALA A 244 13.05 2.18 3.00
CA ALA A 244 11.89 2.90 3.49
C ALA A 244 11.28 3.78 2.39
N VAL A 245 12.13 4.50 1.66
CA VAL A 245 11.72 5.31 0.49
C VAL A 245 11.11 4.44 -0.60
N ALA A 246 11.74 3.32 -0.94
CA ALA A 246 11.16 2.37 -1.88
C ALA A 246 9.79 1.87 -1.41
N GLY A 247 9.65 1.54 -0.12
CA GLY A 247 8.40 1.06 0.47
C GLY A 247 7.23 2.02 0.35
N PHE A 248 7.37 3.27 0.82
CA PHE A 248 6.28 4.22 0.67
C PHE A 248 6.08 4.65 -0.79
N THR A 249 7.12 4.62 -1.64
CA THR A 249 6.98 4.91 -3.07
C THR A 249 6.10 3.87 -3.76
N PHE A 250 6.20 2.58 -3.40
CA PHE A 250 5.31 1.54 -3.91
C PHE A 250 3.85 1.76 -3.48
N LEU A 251 3.62 2.16 -2.23
CA LEU A 251 2.27 2.52 -1.76
C LEU A 251 1.73 3.72 -2.53
N GLU A 252 2.50 4.80 -2.65
CA GLU A 252 2.05 6.00 -3.34
C GLU A 252 1.82 5.75 -4.83
N ALA A 253 2.52 4.79 -5.43
CA ALA A 253 2.21 4.35 -6.79
C ALA A 253 0.83 3.66 -6.87
N ALA A 254 0.43 2.90 -5.84
CA ALA A 254 -0.93 2.35 -5.73
C ALA A 254 -1.98 3.47 -5.57
N ASN A 255 -1.79 4.42 -4.65
CA ASN A 255 -2.69 5.57 -4.51
C ASN A 255 -2.82 6.36 -5.83
N TYR A 256 -1.70 6.56 -6.53
CA TYR A 256 -1.66 7.28 -7.79
C TYR A 256 -2.51 6.61 -8.88
N LEU A 257 -2.43 5.28 -9.03
CA LEU A 257 -3.21 4.56 -10.04
C LEU A 257 -4.68 4.40 -9.61
N GLU A 258 -4.94 4.20 -8.32
CA GLU A 258 -6.27 3.99 -7.74
C GLU A 258 -7.21 5.20 -7.88
N HIS A 259 -6.64 6.41 -7.94
CA HIS A 259 -7.41 7.65 -7.91
C HIS A 259 -7.14 8.57 -9.10
N TYR A 260 -6.55 8.04 -10.17
CA TYR A 260 -6.14 8.84 -11.31
C TYR A 260 -7.29 9.60 -11.99
N GLY A 261 -7.29 10.91 -11.77
CA GLY A 261 -8.17 11.89 -12.42
C GLY A 261 -9.65 11.78 -12.05
N LEU A 262 -10.01 10.86 -11.14
CA LEU A 262 -11.39 10.68 -10.69
C LEU A 262 -11.82 11.85 -9.79
N LEU A 263 -13.06 12.31 -9.98
CA LEU A 263 -13.67 13.38 -9.20
C LEU A 263 -15.05 12.96 -8.71
N ARG A 264 -15.25 13.06 -7.39
CA ARG A 264 -16.55 12.90 -6.77
C ARG A 264 -17.48 14.03 -7.19
N GLY A 265 -18.74 13.66 -7.44
CA GLY A 265 -19.81 14.62 -7.67
C GLY A 265 -20.02 15.54 -6.46
N LYS A 266 -20.52 16.75 -6.74
CA LYS A 266 -20.96 17.70 -5.72
C LYS A 266 -22.47 17.68 -5.56
N ARG A 267 -22.94 17.90 -4.35
CA ARG A 267 -24.35 18.19 -4.04
C ARG A 267 -24.66 19.65 -4.35
N ALA A 268 -25.95 20.00 -4.33
CA ALA A 268 -26.43 21.36 -4.53
C ALA A 268 -25.85 22.38 -3.52
N ASP A 269 -25.45 21.94 -2.33
CA ASP A 269 -24.82 22.77 -1.30
C ASP A 269 -23.29 22.94 -1.49
N GLY A 270 -22.73 22.38 -2.56
CA GLY A 270 -21.30 22.42 -2.87
C GLY A 270 -20.45 21.36 -2.13
N SER A 271 -21.04 20.59 -1.20
CA SER A 271 -20.36 19.47 -0.54
C SER A 271 -20.21 18.27 -1.48
N TYR A 272 -19.16 17.46 -1.30
CA TYR A 272 -18.99 16.24 -2.07
C TYR A 272 -19.96 15.15 -1.63
N VAL A 273 -20.40 14.33 -2.60
CA VAL A 273 -21.18 13.13 -2.32
C VAL A 273 -20.37 12.13 -1.49
N ARG A 274 -21.07 11.17 -0.88
CA ARG A 274 -20.41 10.07 -0.19
C ARG A 274 -19.61 9.25 -1.21
N CYS A 275 -18.42 8.82 -0.83
CA CYS A 275 -17.59 7.95 -1.66
C CYS A 275 -18.34 6.65 -2.01
N SER A 276 -18.18 6.25 -3.27
CA SER A 276 -18.78 5.09 -3.90
C SER A 276 -17.72 4.32 -4.68
N PRO A 277 -18.00 3.07 -5.12
CA PRO A 277 -17.05 2.31 -5.91
C PRO A 277 -16.63 2.99 -7.23
N ALA A 278 -17.47 3.88 -7.78
CA ALA A 278 -17.17 4.69 -8.97
C ALA A 278 -16.04 5.71 -8.78
N ASP A 279 -15.63 5.99 -7.54
CA ASP A 279 -14.64 7.01 -7.18
C ASP A 279 -13.21 6.44 -7.03
N SER A 280 -12.99 5.20 -7.44
CA SER A 280 -11.67 4.58 -7.46
C SER A 280 -11.55 3.52 -8.56
N TRP A 281 -10.38 3.44 -9.19
CA TRP A 281 -10.02 2.38 -10.12
C TRP A 281 -9.84 1.04 -9.41
N ASN A 282 -10.40 0.00 -9.99
CA ASN A 282 -10.37 -1.37 -9.50
C ASN A 282 -9.46 -2.25 -10.39
N SER A 283 -9.02 -3.41 -9.90
CA SER A 283 -8.31 -4.42 -10.69
C SER A 283 -8.67 -5.82 -10.19
N ASP A 284 -9.50 -6.54 -10.93
CA ASP A 284 -9.95 -7.88 -10.51
C ASP A 284 -8.98 -9.00 -10.91
N HIS A 285 -7.69 -8.91 -10.60
CA HIS A 285 -6.71 -9.99 -10.89
C HIS A 285 -6.47 -10.91 -9.68
N VAL A 286 -6.59 -12.23 -9.86
CA VAL A 286 -6.64 -13.21 -8.76
C VAL A 286 -5.38 -13.21 -7.90
N VAL A 287 -4.20 -13.23 -8.52
CA VAL A 287 -2.95 -13.46 -7.81
C VAL A 287 -2.46 -12.19 -7.16
N SER A 288 -2.52 -11.06 -7.86
CA SER A 288 -2.29 -9.75 -7.22
C SER A 288 -3.24 -9.51 -6.03
N ASN A 289 -4.50 -9.93 -6.09
CA ASN A 289 -5.42 -9.84 -4.95
C ASN A 289 -5.02 -10.72 -3.75
N LEU A 290 -4.37 -11.86 -3.97
CA LEU A 290 -3.87 -12.69 -2.86
C LEU A 290 -2.62 -12.09 -2.21
N PHE A 291 -1.70 -11.57 -3.02
CA PHE A 291 -0.44 -10.99 -2.55
C PHE A 291 -0.62 -9.63 -1.86
N LEU A 292 -1.61 -8.87 -2.31
CA LEU A 292 -1.93 -7.55 -1.80
C LEU A 292 -3.17 -7.56 -0.91
N TYR A 293 -3.53 -8.66 -0.24
CA TYR A 293 -4.69 -8.72 0.68
C TYR A 293 -5.95 -8.01 0.13
N GLN A 294 -6.32 -8.32 -1.11
CA GLN A 294 -7.44 -7.75 -1.86
C GLN A 294 -7.45 -6.22 -1.98
N LEU A 295 -6.29 -5.56 -1.86
CA LEU A 295 -6.16 -4.12 -2.08
C LEU A 295 -6.73 -3.70 -3.44
N GLN A 296 -6.67 -4.55 -4.45
CA GLN A 296 -7.17 -4.20 -5.78
C GLN A 296 -8.70 -4.15 -5.90
N ARG A 297 -9.43 -4.62 -4.88
CA ARG A 297 -10.87 -4.35 -4.68
C ARG A 297 -11.07 -3.03 -3.92
N HIS A 298 -10.27 -2.03 -4.30
CA HIS A 298 -10.11 -0.76 -3.57
C HIS A 298 -11.40 0.06 -3.57
N SER A 299 -12.19 -0.04 -4.64
CA SER A 299 -13.47 0.63 -4.79
C SER A 299 -14.48 0.23 -3.71
N ASP A 300 -14.62 -1.07 -3.42
CA ASP A 300 -15.48 -1.54 -2.33
C ASP A 300 -14.86 -1.25 -0.96
N HIS A 301 -13.52 -1.29 -0.85
CA HIS A 301 -12.84 -0.89 0.37
C HIS A 301 -13.14 0.56 0.75
N HIS A 302 -13.12 1.49 -0.20
CA HIS A 302 -13.48 2.89 0.05
C HIS A 302 -14.95 3.08 0.41
N ALA A 303 -15.84 2.33 -0.23
CA ALA A 303 -17.25 2.34 0.10
C ALA A 303 -17.53 1.74 1.50
N ASN A 304 -16.78 0.71 1.88
CA ASN A 304 -16.98 -0.15 3.04
C ASN A 304 -15.68 -0.49 3.81
N PRO A 305 -14.94 0.49 4.36
CA PRO A 305 -13.57 0.30 4.87
C PRO A 305 -13.43 -0.61 6.08
N LYS A 306 -14.56 -0.92 6.75
CA LYS A 306 -14.60 -1.84 7.89
C LYS A 306 -14.62 -3.31 7.48
N LEU A 307 -14.98 -3.62 6.23
CA LEU A 307 -14.92 -4.99 5.73
C LEU A 307 -13.47 -5.47 5.74
N ARG A 308 -13.24 -6.67 6.27
CA ARG A 308 -11.98 -7.40 6.06
C ARG A 308 -11.81 -7.80 4.60
N TYR A 309 -10.56 -7.87 4.16
CA TYR A 309 -10.15 -8.10 2.78
C TYR A 309 -10.84 -9.30 2.10
N GLN A 310 -11.05 -10.41 2.80
CA GLN A 310 -11.70 -11.60 2.24
C GLN A 310 -13.20 -11.42 1.92
N SER A 311 -13.78 -10.29 2.32
CA SER A 311 -15.18 -9.93 2.06
C SER A 311 -15.36 -8.77 1.08
N LEU A 312 -14.26 -8.20 0.57
CA LEU A 312 -14.34 -7.14 -0.44
C LEU A 312 -14.89 -7.71 -1.76
N ARG A 313 -15.56 -6.85 -2.51
CA ARG A 313 -16.29 -7.21 -3.74
C ARG A 313 -15.86 -6.36 -4.92
N SER A 314 -15.97 -6.92 -6.11
CA SER A 314 -15.96 -6.11 -7.32
C SER A 314 -17.33 -5.44 -7.48
N ALA A 315 -17.33 -4.20 -7.97
CA ALA A 315 -18.51 -3.40 -8.25
C ALA A 315 -18.54 -3.06 -9.74
N ALA A 316 -19.70 -3.25 -10.40
CA ALA A 316 -19.83 -3.06 -11.84
C ALA A 316 -19.63 -1.59 -12.25
N GLU A 317 -19.97 -0.66 -11.35
CA GLU A 317 -19.80 0.77 -11.55
C GLU A 317 -18.36 1.27 -11.35
N ALA A 318 -17.45 0.44 -10.83
CA ALA A 318 -16.07 0.83 -10.61
C ALA A 318 -15.27 0.81 -11.94
N PRO A 319 -14.54 1.88 -12.28
CA PRO A 319 -13.67 1.87 -13.45
C PRO A 319 -12.53 0.86 -13.26
N GLN A 320 -12.13 0.16 -14.32
CA GLN A 320 -11.15 -0.94 -14.23
C GLN A 320 -9.81 -0.55 -14.86
N LEU A 321 -8.72 -0.88 -14.16
CA LEU A 321 -7.37 -0.78 -14.71
C LEU A 321 -7.18 -1.81 -15.83
N PRO A 322 -6.37 -1.51 -16.85
CA PRO A 322 -6.15 -2.42 -17.97
C PRO A 322 -5.21 -3.59 -17.67
N ALA A 323 -4.56 -3.59 -16.50
CA ALA A 323 -3.66 -4.65 -16.06
C ALA A 323 -3.55 -4.61 -14.52
N GLY A 324 -2.98 -5.67 -13.95
CA GLY A 324 -2.69 -5.74 -12.52
C GLY A 324 -1.75 -4.64 -12.03
N TYR A 325 -1.84 -4.35 -10.73
CA TYR A 325 -1.11 -3.25 -10.07
C TYR A 325 0.39 -3.27 -10.34
N ALA A 326 1.02 -4.45 -10.31
CA ALA A 326 2.44 -4.57 -10.59
C ALA A 326 2.84 -3.98 -11.95
N VAL A 327 2.08 -4.29 -13.00
CA VAL A 327 2.30 -3.74 -14.35
C VAL A 327 2.00 -2.24 -14.36
N MET A 328 0.88 -1.83 -13.75
CA MET A 328 0.46 -0.44 -13.74
C MET A 328 1.40 0.48 -12.96
N ILE A 329 2.03 0.00 -11.88
CA ILE A 329 3.05 0.73 -11.11
C ILE A 329 4.27 1.01 -12.01
N VAL A 330 4.76 0.02 -12.74
CA VAL A 330 5.90 0.18 -13.66
C VAL A 330 5.54 1.17 -14.78
N ILE A 331 4.32 1.09 -15.31
CA ILE A 331 3.82 2.04 -16.32
C ILE A 331 3.73 3.46 -15.75
N ALA A 332 3.25 3.64 -14.51
CA ALA A 332 3.11 4.94 -13.85
C ALA A 332 4.44 5.69 -13.72
N TRP A 333 5.54 4.96 -13.54
CA TRP A 333 6.89 5.52 -13.45
C TRP A 333 7.40 6.09 -14.78
N ILE A 334 6.76 5.76 -15.90
CA ILE A 334 7.08 6.24 -17.24
C ILE A 334 5.92 7.12 -17.74
N PRO A 335 5.92 8.45 -17.46
CA PRO A 335 4.75 9.30 -17.69
C PRO A 335 4.19 9.26 -19.13
N PRO A 336 5.01 9.25 -20.20
CA PRO A 336 4.47 9.14 -21.56
C PRO A 336 3.70 7.83 -21.80
N LEU A 337 4.10 6.73 -21.17
CA LEU A 337 3.41 5.45 -21.29
C LEU A 337 2.12 5.47 -20.46
N TRP A 338 2.19 5.96 -19.23
CA TRP A 338 1.02 6.13 -18.37
C TRP A 338 -0.08 6.96 -19.05
N ARG A 339 0.27 8.13 -19.58
CA ARG A 339 -0.67 9.03 -20.27
C ARG A 339 -1.33 8.36 -21.47
N ARG A 340 -0.56 7.61 -22.28
CA ARG A 340 -1.11 6.82 -23.40
C ARG A 340 -2.10 5.74 -22.96
N VAL A 341 -1.86 5.11 -21.81
CA VAL A 341 -2.68 4.00 -21.31
C VAL A 341 -3.93 4.49 -20.58
N MET A 342 -3.82 5.54 -19.77
CA MET A 342 -4.86 5.93 -18.80
C MET A 342 -5.65 7.17 -19.17
N ASP A 343 -5.12 8.10 -19.98
CA ASP A 343 -5.84 9.35 -20.24
C ASP A 343 -7.13 9.13 -21.01
N GLN A 344 -7.05 8.38 -22.10
CA GLN A 344 -8.22 8.08 -22.93
C GLN A 344 -9.23 7.26 -22.13
N ARG A 345 -8.77 6.32 -21.29
CA ARG A 345 -9.65 5.50 -20.44
C ARG A 345 -10.45 6.34 -19.45
N LEU A 346 -9.82 7.34 -18.84
CA LEU A 346 -10.52 8.26 -17.95
C LEU A 346 -11.53 9.11 -18.71
N LEU A 347 -11.16 9.61 -19.90
CA LEU A 347 -12.07 10.37 -20.76
C LEU A 347 -13.28 9.53 -21.17
N ASP A 348 -13.05 8.29 -21.62
CA ASP A 348 -14.10 7.35 -22.00
C ASP A 348 -15.01 7.02 -20.81
N TYR A 349 -14.46 6.85 -19.60
CA TYR A 349 -15.25 6.60 -18.39
C TYR A 349 -16.23 7.73 -18.03
N TYR A 350 -15.87 8.97 -18.36
CA TYR A 350 -16.73 10.14 -18.16
C TYR A 350 -17.43 10.63 -19.44
N ASP A 351 -17.47 9.82 -20.51
CA ASP A 351 -18.04 10.19 -21.81
C ASP A 351 -17.48 11.52 -22.37
N GLY A 352 -16.22 11.84 -22.05
CA GLY A 352 -15.53 13.07 -22.42
C GLY A 352 -15.89 14.30 -21.59
N ASP A 353 -16.71 14.17 -20.53
CA ASP A 353 -17.08 15.28 -19.66
C ASP A 353 -15.92 15.72 -18.75
N LEU A 354 -15.27 16.81 -19.14
CA LEU A 354 -14.14 17.38 -18.42
C LEU A 354 -14.51 17.98 -17.05
N GLU A 355 -15.79 18.33 -16.80
CA GLU A 355 -16.21 18.87 -15.50
C GLU A 355 -16.19 17.79 -14.40
N ARG A 356 -16.20 16.52 -14.81
CA ARG A 356 -16.14 15.35 -13.93
C ARG A 356 -14.72 14.83 -13.73
N ILE A 357 -13.71 15.55 -14.20
CA ILE A 357 -12.30 15.16 -14.09
C ILE A 357 -11.57 16.04 -13.08
N ASN A 358 -10.82 15.40 -12.18
CA ASN A 358 -10.01 16.10 -11.20
C ASN A 358 -8.73 16.64 -11.84
N VAL A 359 -8.73 17.93 -12.19
CA VAL A 359 -7.55 18.64 -12.72
C VAL A 359 -6.73 19.37 -11.64
N GLY A 360 -7.25 19.44 -10.41
CA GLY A 360 -6.50 19.87 -9.22
C GLY A 360 -7.01 21.07 -8.45
#